data_AF-A0A430G3P9-F1
#
_entry.id   AF-A0A430G3P9-F1
#
_cell.length_a   1.000
_cell.length_b   1.000
_cell.length_c   1.000
_cell.angle_alpha   90.00
_cell.angle_beta   90.00
_cell.angle_gamma   90.00
#
_symmetry.space_group_name_H-M   'P 1'
#
loop_
_entity.id
_entity.type
_entity.pdbx_description
1 polymer ?
#
loop_
_entity_poly.entity_id
_entity_poly.type
_entity_poly.pdbx_seq_one_letter_code
_entity_poly.pdbx_strand_id
1 'polypeptide(L)'
;MATDIDETLQALGGVPDHPQLDGIEGRVLASIEARRADAVGSRMTLMLAAGAMLLGAAGATLPYKPAAASTPATFADPGPLAPSSLLLGSAER
;
A
#
# COMPACT_ATOMS: atom_id res chain seq x y z
N MET A 1 1.28 45.97 14.76
CA MET A 1 0.13 45.55 15.60
C MET A 1 0.36 44.09 15.87
N ALA A 2 0.65 43.70 17.12
CA ALA A 2 0.75 42.29 17.49
C ALA A 2 -0.64 41.68 17.36
N THR A 3 -0.73 40.53 16.71
CA THR A 3 -1.99 39.82 16.51
C THR A 3 -2.35 39.08 17.80
N ASP A 4 -3.64 38.91 18.10
CA ASP A 4 -4.13 38.11 19.26
C ASP A 4 -3.48 36.70 19.32
N ILE A 5 -3.17 36.13 18.15
CA ILE A 5 -2.45 34.87 18.00
C ILE A 5 -1.01 34.96 18.54
N ASP A 6 -0.30 36.06 18.30
CA ASP A 6 1.08 36.23 18.76
C ASP A 6 1.13 36.33 20.29
N GLU A 7 0.17 37.05 20.90
CA GLU A 7 0.02 37.11 22.36
C GLU A 7 -0.35 35.74 22.94
N THR A 8 -1.25 35.01 22.28
CA THR A 8 -1.66 33.67 22.72
C THR A 8 -0.52 32.66 22.62
N LEU A 9 0.28 32.71 21.55
CA LEU A 9 1.46 31.85 21.38
C LEU A 9 2.56 32.21 22.38
N GLN A 10 2.74 33.50 22.67
CA GLN A 10 3.70 33.95 23.67
C GLN A 10 3.27 33.52 25.09
N ALA A 11 1.98 33.57 25.40
CA ALA A 11 1.43 33.04 26.65
C ALA A 11 1.61 31.52 26.75
N LEU A 12 1.39 30.79 25.65
CA LEU A 12 1.59 29.34 25.59
C LEU A 12 3.06 28.96 25.82
N GLY A 13 4.00 29.74 25.27
CA GLY A 13 5.44 29.54 25.48
C GLY A 13 5.92 29.78 26.92
N GLY A 14 5.09 30.40 27.76
CA GLY A 14 5.36 30.57 29.20
C GLY A 14 4.80 29.46 30.09
N VAL A 15 4.04 28.51 29.53
CA VAL A 15 3.47 27.39 30.29
C VAL A 15 4.59 26.37 30.57
N PRO A 16 4.81 25.99 31.84
CA PRO A 16 5.80 24.98 32.16
C PRO A 16 5.43 23.64 31.53
N ASP A 17 6.44 22.91 31.04
CA ASP A 17 6.24 21.60 30.44
C ASP A 17 5.56 20.65 31.44
N HIS A 18 4.57 19.92 30.94
CA HIS A 18 3.88 18.95 31.76
C HIS A 18 4.86 17.81 32.11
N PRO A 19 4.94 17.34 33.37
CA PRO A 19 5.92 16.34 33.81
C PRO A 19 5.80 15.01 33.05
N GLN A 20 4.63 14.72 32.47
CA GLN A 20 4.43 13.55 31.60
C GLN A 20 5.03 13.71 30.19
N LEU A 21 5.56 14.87 29.81
CA LEU A 21 6.32 15.03 28.57
C LEU A 21 7.78 14.60 28.74
N ASP A 22 8.27 14.53 29.98
CA ASP A 22 9.62 14.05 30.25
C ASP A 22 9.79 12.60 29.75
N GLY A 23 10.84 12.39 28.96
CA GLY A 23 11.14 11.10 28.31
C GLY A 23 10.03 10.55 27.41
N ILE A 24 9.15 11.40 26.88
CA ILE A 24 8.08 10.97 25.97
C ILE A 24 8.65 10.35 24.69
N GLU A 25 9.77 10.86 24.19
CA GLU A 25 10.45 10.34 23.00
C GLU A 25 10.89 8.89 23.22
N GLY A 26 11.49 8.61 24.39
CA GLY A 26 11.91 7.26 24.76
C GLY A 26 10.73 6.29 24.85
N ARG A 27 9.61 6.73 25.45
CA ARG A 27 8.38 5.91 25.55
C ARG A 27 7.74 5.67 24.18
N VAL A 28 7.70 6.69 23.30
CA VAL A 28 7.18 6.55 21.95
C VAL A 28 8.03 5.57 21.14
N LEU A 29 9.36 5.74 21.14
CA LEU A 29 10.27 4.83 20.44
C LEU A 29 10.19 3.40 20.96
N ALA A 30 10.12 3.22 22.29
CA ALA A 30 9.91 1.90 22.88
C ALA A 30 8.58 1.28 22.45
N SER A 31 7.51 2.09 22.34
CA SER A 31 6.20 1.60 21.88
C SER A 31 6.19 1.19 20.41
N ILE A 32 6.95 1.88 19.55
CA ILE A 32 7.12 1.53 18.13
C ILE A 32 7.87 0.21 18.00
N GLU A 33 8.97 0.05 18.75
CA GLU A 33 9.77 -1.16 18.74
C GLU A 33 8.97 -2.38 19.24
N ALA A 34 8.20 -2.21 20.33
CA ALA A 34 7.33 -3.26 20.84
C ALA A 34 6.29 -3.72 19.81
N ARG A 35 5.65 -2.78 19.08
CA ARG A 35 4.69 -3.10 18.02
C ARG A 35 5.35 -3.80 16.83
N ARG A 36 6.59 -3.44 16.49
CA ARG A 36 7.35 -4.09 15.42
C ARG A 36 7.72 -5.53 15.78
N ALA A 37 8.11 -5.76 17.05
CA ALA A 37 8.40 -7.10 17.56
C ALA A 37 7.15 -8.01 17.52
N ASP A 38 5.96 -7.44 17.78
CA ASP A 38 4.69 -8.18 17.75
C ASP A 38 4.18 -8.44 16.32
N ALA A 39 4.34 -7.46 15.41
CA ALA A 39 3.90 -7.58 14.01
C ALA A 39 4.70 -8.62 13.21
N VAL A 40 5.92 -8.93 13.67
CA VAL A 40 6.83 -9.85 13.01
C VAL A 40 7.31 -10.86 14.05
N GLY A 41 6.38 -11.68 14.55
CA GLY A 41 6.76 -12.86 15.31
C GLY A 41 7.76 -13.67 14.48
N SER A 42 9.02 -13.69 14.90
CA SER A 42 10.17 -14.23 14.15
C SER A 42 9.92 -15.61 13.51
N ARG A 43 9.06 -16.43 14.12
CA ARG A 43 8.59 -17.72 13.59
C ARG A 43 7.78 -17.60 12.30
N MET A 44 6.91 -16.60 12.17
CA MET A 44 6.07 -16.38 10.98
C MET A 44 6.91 -15.97 9.78
N THR A 45 7.89 -15.09 9.97
CA THR A 45 8.82 -14.68 8.91
C THR A 45 9.68 -15.84 8.43
N LEU A 46 10.17 -16.67 9.35
CA LEU A 46 10.93 -17.86 9.01
C LEU A 46 10.08 -18.86 8.20
N MET A 47 8.83 -19.07 8.60
CA MET A 47 7.90 -19.96 7.87
C MET A 47 7.55 -19.42 6.48
N LEU A 48 7.35 -18.11 6.34
CA LEU A 48 7.11 -17.47 5.04
C LEU A 48 8.34 -17.60 4.12
N ALA A 49 9.54 -17.37 4.66
CA ALA A 49 10.78 -17.52 3.90
C ALA A 49 10.99 -18.97 3.44
N ALA A 50 10.79 -19.94 4.34
CA ALA A 50 10.87 -21.36 4.01
C ALA A 50 9.80 -21.77 2.97
N GLY A 51 8.57 -21.30 3.13
CA GLY A 51 7.48 -21.54 2.18
C GLY A 51 7.76 -20.97 0.79
N ALA A 52 8.30 -19.75 0.70
CA ALA A 52 8.68 -19.13 -0.56
C ALA A 52 9.81 -19.91 -1.26
N MET A 53 10.81 -20.38 -0.50
CA MET A 53 11.88 -21.23 -1.05
C MET A 53 11.34 -22.57 -1.58
N LEU A 54 10.44 -23.22 -0.84
CA LEU A 54 9.81 -24.47 -1.28
C LEU A 54 8.97 -24.26 -2.54
N LEU A 55 8.19 -23.18 -2.61
CA LEU A 55 7.40 -22.84 -3.79
C LEU A 55 8.31 -22.60 -5.01
N GLY A 56 9.40 -21.86 -4.84
CA GLY A 56 10.38 -21.59 -5.89
C GLY A 56 11.07 -22.86 -6.39
N ALA A 57 11.49 -23.74 -5.47
CA ALA A 57 12.14 -25.01 -5.81
C ALA A 57 11.17 -25.98 -6.52
N ALA A 58 9.91 -26.04 -6.06
CA ALA A 58 8.87 -26.83 -6.72
C ALA A 58 8.55 -26.28 -8.11
N GLY A 59 8.41 -24.96 -8.26
CA GLY A 59 8.16 -24.31 -9.54
C GLY A 59 9.29 -24.47 -10.55
N ALA A 60 10.54 -24.58 -10.11
CA ALA A 60 11.69 -24.82 -10.97
C ALA A 60 11.81 -26.27 -11.49
N THR A 61 11.22 -27.23 -10.78
CA THR A 61 11.35 -28.67 -11.07
C THR A 61 10.13 -29.28 -11.73
N LEU A 62 8.94 -28.69 -11.56
CA LEU A 62 7.72 -29.16 -12.21
C LEU A 62 7.68 -28.71 -13.68
N PRO A 63 7.51 -29.63 -14.65
CA PRO A 63 7.32 -29.24 -16.04
C PRO A 63 6.00 -28.48 -16.19
N TYR A 64 6.11 -27.17 -16.39
CA TYR A 64 4.98 -26.30 -16.69
C TYR A 64 4.57 -26.47 -18.15
N LYS A 65 3.30 -26.84 -18.39
CA LYS A 65 2.70 -26.76 -19.73
C LYS A 65 2.52 -25.27 -20.05
N PRO A 66 3.03 -24.76 -21.19
CA PRO A 66 2.82 -23.37 -21.58
C PRO A 66 1.33 -23.05 -21.54
N ALA A 67 0.96 -22.04 -20.76
CA ALA A 67 -0.41 -21.53 -20.76
C ALA A 67 -0.65 -20.93 -22.13
N ALA A 68 -1.64 -21.47 -22.84
CA ALA A 68 -2.15 -20.82 -24.04
C ALA A 68 -2.78 -19.50 -23.62
N ALA A 69 -2.19 -18.39 -24.03
CA ALA A 69 -2.79 -17.07 -23.83
C ALA A 69 -4.08 -17.01 -24.65
N SER A 70 -5.22 -16.94 -23.97
CA SER A 70 -6.49 -16.59 -24.63
C SER A 70 -6.55 -15.07 -24.78
N THR A 71 -6.83 -14.60 -25.99
CA THR A 71 -7.08 -13.18 -26.24
C THR A 71 -8.23 -12.71 -25.34
N PRO A 72 -8.02 -11.67 -24.50
CA PRO A 72 -9.09 -11.11 -23.69
C PRO A 72 -10.24 -10.64 -24.60
N ALA A 73 -11.49 -10.90 -24.21
CA ALA A 73 -12.67 -10.55 -24.99
C ALA A 73 -12.73 -9.06 -25.41
N THR A 74 -12.04 -8.18 -24.67
CA THR A 74 -11.89 -6.75 -24.97
C THR A 74 -11.15 -6.46 -26.28
N PHE A 75 -10.29 -7.38 -26.75
CA PHE A 75 -9.57 -7.30 -28.02
C PHE A 75 -10.12 -8.25 -29.08
N ALA A 76 -11.27 -8.90 -28.81
CA ALA A 76 -12.00 -9.61 -29.85
C ALA A 76 -12.56 -8.60 -30.87
N ASP A 77 -12.84 -9.08 -32.09
CA ASP A 77 -13.38 -8.25 -33.17
C ASP A 77 -14.52 -7.35 -32.67
N PRO A 78 -14.47 -6.03 -32.92
CA PRO A 78 -15.46 -5.10 -32.39
C PRO A 78 -16.85 -5.54 -32.82
N GLY A 79 -17.69 -5.88 -31.84
CA GLY A 79 -19.05 -6.36 -32.10
C GLY A 79 -19.86 -5.33 -32.89
N PRO A 80 -20.95 -5.74 -33.55
CA PRO A 80 -21.75 -4.88 -34.43
C PRO A 80 -22.39 -3.66 -33.73
N LEU A 81 -22.32 -3.58 -32.39
CA LEU A 81 -22.78 -2.46 -31.57
C LEU A 81 -21.63 -1.59 -31.02
N ALA A 82 -20.40 -1.76 -31.50
CA ALA A 82 -19.29 -0.90 -31.10
C ALA A 82 -19.56 0.55 -31.53
N PRO A 83 -19.25 1.55 -30.68
CA PRO A 83 -19.59 2.96 -30.94
C PRO A 83 -18.96 3.51 -32.23
N SER A 84 -17.82 2.97 -32.68
CA SER A 84 -17.21 3.31 -33.97
C SER A 84 -18.04 2.88 -35.18
N SER A 85 -18.80 1.78 -35.06
CA SER A 85 -19.70 1.30 -36.13
C SER A 85 -20.89 2.24 -36.33
N LEU A 86 -21.33 2.93 -35.28
CA LEU A 86 -22.35 3.98 -35.37
C LEU A 86 -21.82 5.23 -36.08
N LEU A 87 -20.55 5.57 -35.87
CA LEU A 87 -19.89 6.69 -36.56
C LEU A 87 -19.74 6.42 -38.07
N LEU A 88 -19.35 5.20 -38.44
CA LEU A 88 -19.20 4.81 -39.84
C LEU A 88 -20.56 4.73 -40.58
N GLY A 89 -21.61 4.25 -39.91
CA GLY A 89 -22.98 4.26 -40.46
C GLY A 89 -23.63 5.66 -40.51
N SER A 90 -23.15 6.62 -39.73
CA SER A 90 -23.61 8.02 -39.79
C SER A 90 -23.01 8.84 -40.93
N ALA A 91 -21.91 8.37 -41.52
CA ALA A 91 -21.23 9.02 -42.64
C ALA A 91 -21.88 8.74 -44.01
N GLU A 92 -22.84 7.80 -44.09
CA GLU A 92 -23.63 7.51 -45.31
C GLU A 92 -24.96 8.29 -45.37
N ARG A 93 -25.04 9.48 -44.78
CA ARG A 93 -26.16 10.42 -44.97
C ARG A 93 -25.72 11.77 -45.47
#